data_AF-A0A2M8YFZ7-F1
#
_entry.id   AF-A0A2M8YFZ7-F1
#
_cell.length_a   1.000
_cell.length_b   1.000
_cell.length_c   1.000
_cell.angle_alpha   90.00
_cell.angle_beta   90.00
_cell.angle_gamma   90.00
#
_symmetry.space_group_name_H-M   'P 1'
#
loop_
_entity.id
_entity.type
_entity.pdbx_description
1 polymer ?
#
loop_
_entity_poly.entity_id
_entity_poly.type
_entity_poly.pdbx_seq_one_letter_code
_entity_poly.pdbx_strand_id
1 'polypeptide(L)'
;MKLSCLRPLAALLLTLGLAACGGKASYDVSGTITNLNTNGLVLANGGVNLPVSAGQTSFTFAKRIDYGTDYNITVQTQPAHMTCAISGGTGSAGHYLSIQAAVVCTQNSYTVGGTVTGLTADGLVLINGNAQTSVAKDSTTFTLGSRVADGDTYGISIFTQPTGLKCSVAPNTGVGTMGEANVTTVQIACNPG
;
A
#
# COMPACT_ATOMS: atom_id res chain seq x y z
N MET A 1 79.33 -7.15 37.67
CA MET A 1 79.04 -6.33 36.47
C MET A 1 79.05 -7.29 35.27
N LYS A 2 77.96 -7.64 34.59
CA LYS A 2 76.96 -6.79 33.92
C LYS A 2 75.67 -7.60 33.66
N LEU A 3 74.56 -6.88 33.80
CA LEU A 3 73.24 -6.97 33.13
C LEU A 3 73.13 -8.00 31.98
N SER A 4 72.02 -8.69 31.69
CA SER A 4 70.62 -8.70 32.14
C SER A 4 69.96 -9.79 31.28
N CYS A 5 69.44 -10.90 31.80
CA CYS A 5 68.07 -11.10 32.31
C CYS A 5 66.89 -10.45 31.54
N LEU A 6 67.03 -10.14 30.25
CA LEU A 6 65.89 -9.75 29.41
C LEU A 6 66.13 -10.19 27.97
N ARG A 7 65.58 -11.34 27.54
CA ARG A 7 65.30 -11.59 26.10
C ARG A 7 64.42 -12.79 25.69
N PRO A 8 63.74 -13.58 26.57
CA PRO A 8 62.64 -14.42 26.07
C PRO A 8 61.27 -13.73 26.14
N LEU A 9 61.16 -12.54 26.76
CA LEU A 9 59.88 -11.84 26.94
C LEU A 9 59.32 -11.14 25.68
N ALA A 10 60.08 -11.06 24.58
CA ALA A 10 59.63 -10.36 23.37
C ALA A 10 58.78 -11.22 22.42
N ALA A 11 58.80 -12.55 22.54
CA ALA A 11 58.04 -13.45 21.65
C ALA A 11 56.64 -13.79 22.17
N LEU A 12 56.35 -13.56 23.46
CA LEU A 12 55.06 -13.88 24.07
C LEU A 12 54.04 -12.72 24.03
N LEU A 13 54.45 -11.54 23.55
CA LEU A 13 53.58 -10.35 23.46
C LEU A 13 53.00 -10.11 22.06
N LEU A 14 53.40 -10.87 21.03
CA LEU A 14 52.88 -10.72 19.65
C LEU A 14 51.66 -11.60 19.33
N THR A 15 51.28 -12.55 20.19
CA THR A 15 50.14 -13.44 19.93
C THR A 15 48.82 -12.98 20.57
N LEU A 16 48.84 -11.99 21.48
CA LEU A 16 47.61 -11.42 22.07
C LEU A 16 46.98 -10.28 21.25
N GLY A 17 47.64 -9.82 20.17
CA GLY A 17 47.16 -8.70 19.35
C GLY A 17 46.11 -9.06 18.29
N LEU A 18 45.84 -10.35 18.03
CA LEU A 18 44.95 -10.77 16.94
C LEU A 18 43.49 -11.00 17.37
N ALA A 19 43.19 -11.01 18.68
CA ALA A 19 41.82 -11.26 19.16
C ALA A 19 40.90 -10.03 19.10
N ALA A 20 41.42 -8.85 18.72
CA ALA A 20 40.66 -7.60 18.74
C ALA A 20 39.97 -7.23 17.41
N CYS A 21 40.20 -7.96 16.32
CA CYS A 21 39.48 -7.76 15.04
C CYS A 21 38.33 -8.77 14.90
N GLY A 22 37.52 -8.92 15.95
CA GLY A 22 36.44 -9.90 16.03
C GLY A 22 35.03 -9.29 16.06
N GLY A 23 34.90 -7.99 15.76
CA GLY A 23 33.60 -7.31 15.74
C GLY A 23 32.67 -8.00 14.75
N LYS A 24 31.57 -8.57 15.25
CA LYS A 24 30.51 -9.10 14.39
C LYS A 24 29.90 -7.90 13.65
N ALA A 25 29.93 -7.94 12.31
CA ALA A 25 29.24 -6.92 11.53
C ALA A 25 27.74 -7.00 11.84
N SER A 26 27.13 -5.85 12.14
CA SER A 26 25.72 -5.73 12.47
C SER A 26 25.07 -4.72 11.53
N TYR A 27 23.85 -5.01 11.10
CA TYR A 27 23.15 -4.30 10.03
C TYR A 27 21.81 -3.73 10.55
N ASP A 28 21.49 -2.51 10.14
CA ASP A 28 20.16 -1.94 10.37
C ASP A 28 19.13 -2.64 9.49
N VAL A 29 17.97 -2.96 10.07
CA VAL A 29 16.79 -3.38 9.30
C VAL A 29 15.99 -2.12 8.99
N SER A 30 16.20 -1.58 7.81
CA SER A 30 15.60 -0.32 7.36
C SER A 30 15.14 -0.41 5.90
N GLY A 31 14.38 0.59 5.48
CA GLY A 31 13.87 0.66 4.12
C GLY A 31 13.18 1.97 3.82
N THR A 32 12.70 2.08 2.58
CA THR A 32 11.95 3.24 2.09
C THR A 32 10.45 3.00 2.16
N ILE A 33 9.71 4.10 2.21
CA ILE A 33 8.24 4.11 2.19
C ILE A 33 7.79 5.11 1.14
N THR A 34 6.82 4.71 0.32
CA THR A 34 6.22 5.57 -0.70
C THR A 34 4.70 5.57 -0.55
N ASN A 35 4.10 6.75 -0.67
CA ASN A 35 2.64 6.98 -0.67
C ASN A 35 1.89 6.52 0.60
N LEU A 36 2.54 6.50 1.77
CA LEU A 36 1.83 6.27 3.03
C LEU A 36 1.14 7.56 3.49
N ASN A 37 -0.14 7.71 3.15
CA ASN A 37 -0.91 8.93 3.41
C ASN A 37 -1.84 8.82 4.63
N THR A 38 -2.07 7.59 5.11
CA THR A 38 -2.97 7.29 6.25
C THR A 38 -2.21 6.56 7.35
N ASN A 39 -2.54 6.87 8.61
CA ASN A 39 -1.97 6.18 9.77
C ASN A 39 -2.47 4.73 9.89
N GLY A 40 -1.76 3.93 10.69
CA GLY A 40 -2.18 2.57 11.04
C GLY A 40 -1.31 1.47 10.41
N LEU A 41 -0.34 1.83 9.57
CA LEU A 41 0.66 0.86 9.10
C LEU A 41 1.49 0.37 10.28
N VAL A 42 1.55 -0.96 10.45
CA VAL A 42 2.48 -1.61 11.37
C VAL A 42 3.29 -2.63 10.59
N LEU A 43 4.61 -2.44 10.57
CA LEU A 43 5.56 -3.42 10.03
C LEU A 43 5.99 -4.35 11.15
N ALA A 44 6.36 -5.59 10.82
CA ALA A 44 6.94 -6.53 11.77
C ALA A 44 8.19 -7.17 11.21
N ASN A 45 9.19 -7.41 12.06
CA ASN A 45 10.37 -8.21 11.74
C ASN A 45 10.80 -9.01 12.96
N GLY A 46 10.86 -10.35 12.83
CA GLY A 46 11.27 -11.23 13.92
C GLY A 46 10.44 -11.09 15.20
N GLY A 47 9.13 -10.85 15.06
CA GLY A 47 8.19 -10.65 16.17
C GLY A 47 8.21 -9.26 16.82
N VAL A 48 9.06 -8.34 16.33
CA VAL A 48 9.07 -6.94 16.77
C VAL A 48 8.19 -6.11 15.83
N ASN A 49 7.24 -5.38 16.39
CA ASN A 49 6.37 -4.48 15.64
C ASN A 49 6.95 -3.06 15.58
N LEU A 50 6.77 -2.40 14.44
CA LEU A 50 7.16 -1.03 14.16
C LEU A 50 5.96 -0.28 13.59
N PRO A 51 5.25 0.52 14.41
CA PRO A 51 4.26 1.46 13.91
C PRO A 51 4.93 2.53 13.04
N VAL A 52 4.33 2.83 11.89
CA VAL A 52 4.80 3.86 10.98
C VAL A 52 3.69 4.90 10.79
N SER A 53 4.04 6.16 10.98
CA SER A 53 3.12 7.29 10.83
C SER A 53 2.98 7.72 9.36
N ALA A 54 1.82 8.27 9.02
CA ALA A 54 1.58 8.88 7.71
C ALA A 54 2.63 9.95 7.38
N GLY A 55 2.99 10.03 6.10
CA GLY A 55 3.98 10.98 5.57
C GLY A 55 5.44 10.56 5.78
N GLN A 56 5.72 9.48 6.52
CA GLN A 56 7.09 8.95 6.61
C GLN A 56 7.53 8.34 5.27
N THR A 57 8.78 8.62 4.90
CA THR A 57 9.41 8.13 3.66
C THR A 57 10.44 7.03 3.90
N SER A 58 10.68 6.67 5.16
CA SER A 58 11.59 5.60 5.56
C SER A 58 11.17 4.99 6.90
N PHE A 59 11.64 3.77 7.16
CA PHE A 59 11.53 3.11 8.45
C PHE A 59 12.85 2.48 8.84
N THR A 60 13.05 2.31 10.16
CA THR A 60 14.17 1.57 10.73
C THR A 60 13.69 0.87 11.99
N PHE A 61 13.93 -0.45 12.08
CA PHE A 61 13.72 -1.18 13.34
C PHE A 61 14.86 -0.88 14.31
N ALA A 62 14.53 -0.71 15.59
CA ALA A 62 15.51 -0.38 16.63
C ALA A 62 16.56 -1.50 16.84
N LYS A 63 16.17 -2.77 16.62
CA LYS A 63 17.07 -3.91 16.74
C LYS A 63 17.83 -4.12 15.44
N ARG A 64 19.15 -3.96 15.51
CA ARG A 64 20.07 -4.42 14.45
C ARG A 64 20.21 -5.94 14.46
N ILE A 65 20.62 -6.50 13.33
CA ILE A 65 20.84 -7.95 13.17
C ILE A 65 22.27 -8.26 12.75
N ASP A 66 22.81 -9.37 13.23
CA ASP A 66 24.18 -9.78 12.95
C ASP A 66 24.31 -10.37 11.54
N TYR A 67 25.51 -10.31 10.95
CA TYR A 67 25.83 -10.95 9.69
C TYR A 67 25.33 -12.40 9.63
N GLY A 68 24.67 -12.79 8.54
CA GLY A 68 24.10 -14.12 8.35
C GLY A 68 22.75 -14.35 9.05
N THR A 69 22.23 -13.38 9.79
CA THR A 69 20.89 -13.47 10.40
C THR A 69 19.83 -13.16 9.35
N ASP A 70 18.83 -14.03 9.24
CA ASP A 70 17.68 -13.82 8.37
C ASP A 70 16.77 -12.70 8.89
N TYR A 71 16.23 -11.90 7.97
CA TYR A 71 15.17 -10.94 8.22
C TYR A 71 13.94 -11.27 7.37
N ASN A 72 12.78 -10.96 7.93
CA ASN A 72 11.49 -11.09 7.26
C ASN A 72 10.59 -9.95 7.72
N ILE A 73 10.58 -8.88 6.93
CA ILE A 73 9.76 -7.69 7.14
C ILE A 73 8.41 -7.95 6.51
N THR A 74 7.36 -7.96 7.35
CA THR A 74 5.98 -8.18 6.93
C THR A 74 5.09 -7.00 7.29
N VAL A 75 3.99 -6.80 6.57
CA VAL A 75 2.93 -5.90 7.02
C VAL A 75 2.08 -6.64 8.04
N GLN A 76 2.16 -6.21 9.30
CA GLN A 76 1.35 -6.77 10.39
C GLN A 76 -0.07 -6.20 10.38
N THR A 77 -0.19 -4.90 10.13
CA THR A 77 -1.46 -4.19 10.03
C THR A 77 -1.40 -3.21 8.86
N GLN A 78 -2.40 -3.29 7.98
CA GLN A 78 -2.57 -2.30 6.90
C GLN A 78 -3.12 -1.00 7.48
N PRO A 79 -2.67 0.18 7.00
CA PRO A 79 -3.34 1.44 7.30
C PRO A 79 -4.76 1.42 6.75
N ALA A 80 -5.65 2.22 7.34
CA ALA A 80 -7.02 2.34 6.85
C ALA A 80 -7.02 2.88 5.40
N HIS A 81 -7.99 2.43 4.59
CA HIS A 81 -8.23 2.92 3.23
C HIS A 81 -7.09 2.67 2.21
N MET A 82 -6.00 2.00 2.61
CA MET A 82 -4.86 1.73 1.72
C MET A 82 -4.36 0.30 1.86
N THR A 83 -3.62 -0.14 0.84
CA THR A 83 -2.87 -1.39 0.88
C THR A 83 -1.40 -1.10 0.63
N CYS A 84 -0.55 -1.50 1.58
CA CYS A 84 0.90 -1.44 1.50
C CYS A 84 1.48 -2.82 1.17
N ALA A 85 2.39 -2.86 0.20
CA ALA A 85 3.14 -4.05 -0.18
C ALA A 85 4.64 -3.82 0.02
N ILE A 86 5.38 -4.90 0.30
CA ILE A 86 6.82 -4.86 0.58
C ILE A 86 7.56 -5.59 -0.54
N SER A 87 8.57 -4.95 -1.11
CA SER A 87 9.59 -5.59 -1.95
C SER A 87 10.94 -5.58 -1.23
N GLY A 88 11.76 -6.62 -1.44
CA GLY A 88 13.05 -6.77 -0.74
C GLY A 88 12.95 -6.97 0.78
N GLY A 89 11.75 -7.31 1.29
CA GLY A 89 11.49 -7.48 2.72
C GLY A 89 12.05 -8.75 3.35
N THR A 90 12.63 -9.66 2.57
CA THR A 90 13.21 -10.93 3.06
C THR A 90 14.65 -11.10 2.59
N GLY A 91 15.47 -11.79 3.39
CA GLY A 91 16.86 -12.09 3.05
C GLY A 91 17.73 -12.33 4.29
N SER A 92 19.04 -12.35 4.10
CA SER A 92 20.03 -12.46 5.18
C SER A 92 20.90 -11.21 5.25
N ALA A 93 21.20 -10.77 6.48
CA ALA A 93 22.10 -9.66 6.75
C ALA A 93 23.50 -9.93 6.16
N GLY A 94 24.10 -8.90 5.56
CA GLY A 94 25.44 -8.96 4.97
C GLY A 94 25.55 -9.61 3.61
N HIS A 95 24.45 -10.03 2.99
CA HIS A 95 24.45 -10.43 1.57
C HIS A 95 24.68 -9.22 0.64
N TYR A 96 24.12 -8.05 1.02
CA TYR A 96 24.38 -6.75 0.42
C TYR A 96 24.96 -5.79 1.45
N LEU A 97 25.47 -4.64 0.99
CA LEU A 97 25.98 -3.57 1.86
C LEU A 97 24.92 -3.05 2.84
N SER A 98 23.66 -3.07 2.44
CA SER A 98 22.49 -2.71 3.26
C SER A 98 21.27 -3.54 2.88
N ILE A 99 20.29 -3.58 3.78
CA ILE A 99 18.97 -4.15 3.51
C ILE A 99 18.21 -3.16 2.61
N GLN A 100 17.68 -3.66 1.49
CA GLN A 100 16.98 -2.86 0.48
C GLN A 100 15.48 -3.18 0.47
N ALA A 101 14.82 -2.95 1.60
CA ALA A 101 13.38 -3.10 1.71
C ALA A 101 12.65 -1.83 1.24
N ALA A 102 11.62 -1.99 0.42
CA ALA A 102 10.78 -0.89 -0.04
C ALA A 102 9.31 -1.21 0.24
N VAL A 103 8.63 -0.29 0.92
CA VAL A 103 7.19 -0.36 1.20
C VAL A 103 6.49 0.63 0.29
N VAL A 104 5.55 0.13 -0.50
CA VAL A 104 4.74 0.96 -1.40
C VAL A 104 3.29 0.82 -1.01
N CYS A 105 2.68 1.94 -0.64
CA CYS A 105 1.27 2.01 -0.27
C CYS A 105 0.43 2.54 -1.45
N THR A 106 -0.76 2.00 -1.60
CA THR A 106 -1.71 2.37 -2.66
C THR A 106 -3.07 2.61 -2.03
N GLN A 107 -3.70 3.74 -2.38
CA GLN A 107 -5.07 4.01 -1.94
C GLN A 107 -5.99 2.94 -2.54
N ASN A 108 -6.84 2.34 -1.70
CA ASN A 108 -7.81 1.36 -2.17
C ASN A 108 -8.86 2.08 -3.03
N SER A 109 -9.40 1.39 -4.04
CA SER A 109 -10.42 1.96 -4.91
C SER A 109 -11.46 0.92 -5.28
N TYR A 110 -12.70 1.36 -5.39
CA TYR A 110 -13.86 0.49 -5.57
C TYR A 110 -14.75 1.00 -6.70
N THR A 111 -15.58 0.10 -7.24
CA THR A 111 -16.49 0.46 -8.33
C THR A 111 -17.80 1.01 -7.76
N VAL A 112 -18.41 1.93 -8.50
CA VAL A 112 -19.80 2.36 -8.26
C VAL A 112 -20.68 1.80 -9.36
N GLY A 113 -21.84 1.27 -8.99
CA GLY A 113 -22.81 0.71 -9.91
C GLY A 113 -24.19 0.59 -9.26
N GLY A 114 -25.08 -0.06 -9.99
CA GLY A 114 -26.40 -0.38 -9.48
C GLY A 114 -27.37 -0.81 -10.57
N THR A 115 -28.64 -0.49 -10.40
CA THR A 115 -29.73 -1.00 -11.24
C THR A 115 -30.23 0.05 -12.23
N VAL A 116 -30.64 -0.41 -13.40
CA VAL A 116 -31.33 0.41 -14.42
C VAL A 116 -32.69 -0.21 -14.73
N THR A 117 -33.72 0.63 -14.83
CA THR A 117 -35.09 0.20 -15.15
C THR A 117 -35.63 1.04 -16.31
N GLY A 118 -36.42 0.41 -17.19
CA GLY A 118 -37.08 1.08 -18.32
C GLY A 118 -36.16 1.52 -19.46
N LEU A 119 -34.89 1.09 -19.49
CA LEU A 119 -33.95 1.41 -20.56
C LEU A 119 -34.20 0.52 -21.79
N THR A 120 -35.14 0.92 -22.65
CA THR A 120 -35.51 0.17 -23.86
C THR A 120 -34.86 0.72 -25.14
N ALA A 121 -33.97 1.70 -25.04
CA ALA A 121 -33.31 2.36 -26.16
C ALA A 121 -31.83 2.60 -25.86
N ASP A 122 -31.00 2.63 -26.91
CA ASP A 122 -29.57 2.93 -26.79
C ASP A 122 -29.31 4.43 -26.57
N GLY A 123 -28.09 4.73 -26.12
CA GLY A 123 -27.58 6.10 -25.99
C GLY A 123 -27.55 6.64 -24.57
N LEU A 124 -27.92 5.84 -23.55
CA LEU A 124 -27.73 6.23 -22.16
C LEU A 124 -26.24 6.29 -21.83
N VAL A 125 -25.76 7.48 -21.48
CA VAL A 125 -24.40 7.69 -20.98
C VAL A 125 -24.47 8.30 -19.59
N LEU A 126 -23.84 7.64 -18.62
CA LEU A 126 -23.67 8.10 -17.26
C LEU A 126 -22.32 8.80 -17.11
N ILE A 127 -22.23 9.76 -16.19
CA ILE A 127 -20.99 10.45 -15.86
C ILE A 127 -20.78 10.51 -14.35
N ASN A 128 -19.53 10.30 -13.93
CA ASN A 128 -19.04 10.56 -12.58
C ASN A 128 -17.74 11.35 -12.68
N GLY A 129 -17.77 12.63 -12.28
CA GLY A 129 -16.67 13.56 -12.55
C GLY A 129 -16.47 13.77 -14.05
N ASN A 130 -15.33 13.36 -14.58
CA ASN A 130 -15.00 13.41 -16.02
C ASN A 130 -15.14 12.04 -16.73
N ALA A 131 -15.39 10.97 -15.98
CA ALA A 131 -15.46 9.62 -16.51
C ALA A 131 -16.87 9.30 -16.99
N GLN A 132 -17.00 8.91 -18.26
CA GLN A 132 -18.26 8.52 -18.87
C GLN A 132 -18.38 6.99 -18.94
N THR A 133 -19.60 6.48 -18.84
CA THR A 133 -19.91 5.06 -18.98
C THR A 133 -21.19 4.92 -19.81
N SER A 134 -21.08 4.23 -20.95
CA SER A 134 -22.25 3.89 -21.77
C SER A 134 -22.96 2.68 -21.18
N VAL A 135 -24.28 2.74 -21.09
CA VAL A 135 -25.13 1.62 -20.65
C VAL A 135 -25.90 1.11 -21.86
N ALA A 136 -25.72 -0.18 -22.18
CA ALA A 136 -26.39 -0.80 -23.32
C ALA A 136 -27.90 -0.90 -23.09
N LYS A 137 -28.71 -0.83 -24.16
CA LYS A 137 -30.15 -1.08 -24.07
C LYS A 137 -30.47 -2.41 -23.39
N ASP A 138 -31.62 -2.47 -22.74
CA ASP A 138 -32.14 -3.64 -22.01
C ASP A 138 -31.29 -4.09 -20.80
N SER A 139 -30.23 -3.35 -20.44
CA SER A 139 -29.44 -3.62 -19.25
C SER A 139 -30.27 -3.38 -17.99
N THR A 140 -30.23 -4.33 -17.05
CA THR A 140 -30.86 -4.21 -15.73
C THR A 140 -29.90 -3.68 -14.66
N THR A 141 -28.59 -3.68 -14.96
CA THR A 141 -27.53 -3.25 -14.06
C THR A 141 -26.46 -2.48 -14.81
N PHE A 142 -25.71 -1.66 -14.10
CA PHE A 142 -24.53 -0.97 -14.62
C PHE A 142 -23.42 -0.95 -13.58
N THR A 143 -22.19 -0.75 -14.05
CA THR A 143 -21.02 -0.43 -13.22
C THR A 143 -20.20 0.60 -13.98
N LEU A 144 -19.80 1.66 -13.29
CA LEU A 144 -18.95 2.69 -13.88
C LEU A 144 -17.59 2.09 -14.26
N GLY A 145 -17.06 2.53 -15.39
CA GLY A 145 -15.74 2.07 -15.86
C GLY A 145 -14.58 2.57 -14.98
N SER A 146 -14.74 3.73 -14.33
CA SER A 146 -13.75 4.26 -13.39
C SER A 146 -14.01 3.76 -11.97
N ARG A 147 -12.91 3.39 -11.29
CA ARG A 147 -12.92 3.18 -9.84
C ARG A 147 -12.82 4.52 -9.12
N VAL A 148 -13.44 4.60 -7.95
CA VAL A 148 -13.37 5.75 -7.05
C VAL A 148 -12.49 5.35 -5.88
N ALA A 149 -11.53 6.19 -5.51
CA ALA A 149 -10.67 5.90 -4.38
C ALA A 149 -11.47 5.97 -3.08
N ASP A 150 -11.13 5.15 -2.10
CA ASP A 150 -11.73 5.22 -0.77
C ASP A 150 -11.52 6.61 -0.17
N GLY A 151 -12.59 7.19 0.40
CA GLY A 151 -12.61 8.55 0.93
C GLY A 151 -12.96 9.62 -0.09
N ASP A 152 -12.85 9.33 -1.39
CA ASP A 152 -13.28 10.26 -2.44
C ASP A 152 -14.80 10.26 -2.59
N THR A 153 -15.34 11.41 -2.99
CA THR A 153 -16.77 11.53 -3.32
C THR A 153 -17.04 11.04 -4.74
N TYR A 154 -18.24 10.49 -4.94
CA TYR A 154 -18.78 10.18 -6.25
C TYR A 154 -20.14 10.85 -6.43
N GLY A 155 -20.46 11.19 -7.66
CA GLY A 155 -21.74 11.78 -8.05
C GLY A 155 -22.10 11.40 -9.47
N ILE A 156 -23.13 10.57 -9.60
CA ILE A 156 -23.61 10.05 -10.88
C ILE A 156 -24.66 11.00 -11.44
N SER A 157 -24.47 11.39 -12.70
CA SER A 157 -25.45 12.14 -13.48
C SER A 157 -25.66 11.51 -14.84
N ILE A 158 -26.77 11.86 -15.50
CA ILE A 158 -27.03 11.47 -16.88
C ILE A 158 -26.31 12.48 -17.79
N PHE A 159 -25.32 12.01 -18.54
CA PHE A 159 -24.59 12.82 -19.51
C PHE A 159 -25.33 12.88 -20.85
N THR A 160 -25.87 11.76 -21.30
CA THR A 160 -26.66 11.67 -22.53
C THR A 160 -27.90 10.84 -22.27
N GLN A 161 -29.05 11.39 -22.65
CA GLN A 161 -30.32 10.69 -22.62
C GLN A 161 -30.42 9.77 -23.84
N PRO A 162 -30.91 8.53 -23.70
CA PRO A 162 -31.22 7.67 -24.83
C PRO A 162 -32.39 8.25 -25.64
N THR A 163 -32.48 7.85 -26.91
CA THR A 163 -33.51 8.40 -27.80
C THR A 163 -34.90 7.92 -27.37
N GLY A 164 -35.85 8.86 -27.21
CA GLY A 164 -37.25 8.55 -26.87
C GLY A 164 -37.51 8.20 -25.41
N LEU A 165 -36.50 8.29 -24.52
CA LEU A 165 -36.68 8.14 -23.08
C LEU A 165 -36.08 9.32 -22.32
N LYS A 166 -36.57 9.49 -21.09
CA LYS A 166 -35.99 10.37 -20.08
C LYS A 166 -35.62 9.53 -18.86
N CYS A 167 -34.32 9.38 -18.66
CA CYS A 167 -33.71 8.71 -17.52
C CYS A 167 -33.38 9.70 -16.40
N SER A 168 -33.52 9.27 -15.16
CA SER A 168 -33.09 10.01 -13.97
C SER A 168 -32.44 9.08 -12.95
N VAL A 169 -31.53 9.63 -12.16
CA VAL A 169 -30.95 8.94 -11.00
C VAL A 169 -31.90 9.13 -9.82
N ALA A 170 -32.23 8.04 -9.12
CA ALA A 170 -33.15 8.10 -7.99
C ALA A 170 -32.53 8.94 -6.85
N PRO A 171 -33.34 9.75 -6.15
CA PRO A 171 -32.85 10.60 -5.06
C PRO A 171 -32.05 9.81 -4.03
N ASN A 172 -30.95 10.40 -3.54
CA ASN A 172 -30.06 9.84 -2.51
C ASN A 172 -29.36 8.52 -2.87
N THR A 173 -29.46 8.03 -4.11
CA THR A 173 -28.74 6.82 -4.54
C THR A 173 -27.49 7.14 -5.38
N GLY A 174 -27.48 8.30 -6.05
CA GLY A 174 -26.45 8.68 -7.03
C GLY A 174 -25.22 9.38 -6.48
N VAL A 175 -25.19 9.74 -5.20
CA VAL A 175 -24.11 10.53 -4.59
C VAL A 175 -23.65 9.87 -3.30
N GLY A 176 -22.37 10.01 -2.98
CA GLY A 176 -21.82 9.49 -1.72
C GLY A 176 -20.30 9.66 -1.62
N THR A 177 -19.75 9.18 -0.51
CA THR A 177 -18.31 8.99 -0.32
C THR A 177 -18.01 7.51 -0.44
N MET A 178 -16.96 7.16 -1.18
CA MET A 178 -16.56 5.78 -1.35
C MET A 178 -16.02 5.21 -0.03
N GLY A 179 -16.54 4.05 0.38
CA GLY A 179 -16.04 3.29 1.51
C GLY A 179 -15.30 2.02 1.07
N GLU A 180 -15.13 1.07 1.98
CA GLU A 180 -14.28 -0.11 1.78
C GLU A 180 -14.94 -1.25 0.96
N ALA A 181 -15.92 -0.93 0.11
CA ALA A 181 -16.61 -1.91 -0.72
C ALA A 181 -17.21 -1.29 -1.99
N ASN A 182 -17.46 -2.13 -2.99
CA ASN A 182 -18.16 -1.72 -4.20
C ASN A 182 -19.58 -1.24 -3.88
N VAL A 183 -19.95 -0.07 -4.40
CA VAL A 183 -21.31 0.45 -4.32
C VAL A 183 -22.14 -0.17 -5.43
N THR A 184 -23.29 -0.74 -5.08
CA THR A 184 -24.23 -1.40 -6.01
C THR A 184 -25.66 -0.90 -5.87
N THR A 185 -25.86 0.19 -5.12
CA THR A 185 -27.17 0.67 -4.67
C THR A 185 -27.71 1.83 -5.50
N VAL A 186 -26.99 2.28 -6.53
CA VAL A 186 -27.45 3.38 -7.39
C VAL A 186 -28.64 2.93 -8.21
N GLN A 187 -29.68 3.75 -8.29
CA GLN A 187 -30.88 3.41 -9.05
C GLN A 187 -31.10 4.40 -10.18
N ILE A 188 -31.30 3.89 -11.39
CA ILE A 188 -31.63 4.68 -12.58
C ILE A 188 -32.99 4.21 -13.10
N ALA A 189 -33.87 5.17 -13.35
CA ALA A 189 -35.19 4.92 -13.92
C ALA A 189 -35.35 5.72 -15.21
N CYS A 190 -35.69 5.02 -16.29
CA CYS A 190 -35.99 5.59 -17.59
C CYS A 190 -37.48 5.43 -17.89
N ASN A 191 -38.11 6.51 -18.35
CA ASN A 191 -39.51 6.52 -18.75
C ASN A 191 -39.62 7.09 -20.17
N PRO A 192 -40.70 6.79 -20.92
CA PRO A 192 -40.99 7.47 -22.18
C PRO A 192 -40.89 8.99 -22.02
N GLY A 193 -40.12 9.63 -22.91
CA GLY A 193 -39.73 11.04 -22.85
C GLY A 193 -40.64 11.99 -23.60
#